data_AF-M1CNA1-F1
#
_entry.id   AF-M1CNA1-F1
#
_cell.length_a   1.000
_cell.length_b   1.000
_cell.length_c   1.000
_cell.angle_alpha   90.00
_cell.angle_beta   90.00
_cell.angle_gamma   90.00
#
_symmetry.space_group_name_H-M   'P 1'
#
loop_
_entity.id
_entity.type
_entity.pdbx_description
1 polymer ?
#
loop_
_entity_poly.entity_id
_entity_poly.type
_entity_poly.pdbx_seq_one_letter_code
_entity_poly.pdbx_strand_id
1 'polypeptide(L)'
;MNEGLVEEELNKKLQLLKESYSILSTPEERRLYDWSLVRSEAPDDYKWPFEVDPTPPSTGTPPPQEPEDVEPTILVGYFFLGWFVLAAVLSIALNL
;
A
#
# COMPACT_ATOMS: atom_id res chain seq x y z
N MET A 1 48.19 24.93 1.43
CA MET A 1 47.11 24.68 0.45
C MET A 1 46.30 23.42 0.78
N ASN A 2 46.26 22.95 2.04
CA ASN A 2 45.47 21.77 2.43
C ASN A 2 44.22 22.10 3.27
N GLU A 3 44.17 23.26 3.94
CA GLU A 3 43.00 23.66 4.75
C GLU A 3 41.73 23.80 3.91
N GLY A 4 41.79 24.39 2.71
CA GLY A 4 40.62 24.54 1.84
C GLY A 4 40.04 23.20 1.34
N LEU A 5 40.89 22.21 1.07
CA LEU A 5 40.43 20.85 0.71
C LEU A 5 39.74 20.15 1.89
N VAL A 6 40.27 20.32 3.10
CA VAL A 6 39.67 19.78 4.33
C VAL A 6 38.33 20.44 4.63
N GLU A 7 38.21 21.75 4.41
CA GLU A 7 36.97 22.51 4.61
C GLU A 7 35.87 22.08 3.61
N GLU A 8 36.21 21.86 2.34
CA GLU A 8 35.28 21.33 1.35
C GLU A 8 34.78 19.92 1.70
N GLU A 9 35.68 19.03 2.12
CA GLU A 9 35.31 17.68 2.56
C GLU A 9 34.41 17.70 3.80
N LEU A 10 34.69 18.59 4.75
CA LEU A 10 33.87 18.76 5.95
C LEU A 10 32.47 19.26 5.59
N ASN A 11 32.38 20.23 4.68
CA ASN A 11 31.10 20.77 4.24
C ASN A 11 30.24 19.71 3.54
N LYS A 12 30.84 18.87 2.67
CA LYS A 12 30.15 17.74 2.03
C LYS A 12 29.57 16.77 3.07
N LYS A 13 30.36 16.39 4.09
CA LYS A 13 29.88 15.50 5.16
C LYS A 13 28.75 16.12 5.97
N LEU A 14 28.83 17.43 6.24
CA LEU A 14 27.78 18.17 6.94
C LEU A 14 26.48 18.21 6.12
N GLN A 15 26.57 18.44 4.81
CA GLN A 15 25.41 18.39 3.91
C GLN A 15 24.75 17.01 3.89
N LEU A 16 25.54 15.94 3.72
CA LEU A 16 25.01 14.57 3.78
C LEU A 16 24.35 14.26 5.13
N LEU A 17 24.94 14.72 6.24
CA LEU A 17 24.34 14.55 7.56
C LEU A 17 23.00 15.26 7.65
N LYS A 18 22.90 16.50 7.13
CA LYS A 18 21.66 17.27 7.13
C LYS A 18 20.57 16.60 6.30
N GLU A 19 20.91 16.04 5.13
CA GLU A 19 19.99 15.31 4.26
C GLU A 19 19.53 14.00 4.89
N SER A 20 20.46 13.23 5.47
CA SER A 20 20.11 12.00 6.19
C SER A 20 19.22 12.30 7.41
N TYR A 21 19.49 13.40 8.12
CA TYR A 21 18.69 13.84 9.24
C TYR A 21 17.28 14.24 8.81
N SER A 22 17.12 14.99 7.70
CA SER A 22 15.77 15.32 7.22
C SER A 22 14.96 14.06 6.95
N ILE A 23 15.52 13.11 6.20
CA ILE A 23 14.83 11.87 5.78
C ILE A 23 14.49 10.97 6.98
N LEU A 24 15.40 10.83 7.94
CA LEU A 24 15.23 9.92 9.08
C LEU A 24 14.52 10.55 10.28
N SER A 25 14.27 11.86 10.26
CA SER A 25 13.67 12.59 11.40
C SER A 25 12.18 12.35 11.57
N THR A 26 11.44 12.19 10.47
CA THR A 26 9.99 11.98 10.49
C THR A 26 9.64 10.54 10.12
N PRO A 27 8.62 9.94 10.75
CA PRO A 27 8.21 8.57 10.44
C PRO A 27 7.70 8.46 8.99
N GLU A 28 7.09 9.50 8.45
CA GLU A 28 6.62 9.53 7.05
C GLU A 28 7.78 9.47 6.05
N GLU A 29 8.80 10.31 6.21
CA GLU A 29 9.95 10.32 5.30
C GLU A 29 10.80 9.05 5.45
N ARG A 30 10.98 8.57 6.68
CA ARG A 30 11.69 7.32 6.95
C ARG A 30 11.01 6.13 6.29
N ARG A 31 9.68 6.03 6.39
CA ARG A 31 8.90 4.95 5.76
C ARG A 31 9.03 4.97 4.24
N LEU A 32 9.06 6.15 3.63
CA LEU A 32 9.30 6.27 2.18
C LEU A 32 10.72 5.86 1.80
N TYR A 33 11.72 6.20 2.62
CA TYR A 33 13.10 5.79 2.43
C TYR A 33 13.26 4.26 2.54
N ASP A 34 12.76 3.67 3.61
CA ASP A 34 12.79 2.22 3.85
C ASP A 34 12.04 1.47 2.73
N TRP A 35 10.90 1.99 2.29
CA TRP A 35 10.15 1.46 1.15
C TRP A 35 10.94 1.54 -0.16
N SER A 36 11.64 2.66 -0.41
CA SER A 36 12.46 2.83 -1.61
C SER A 36 13.61 1.83 -1.67
N LEU A 37 14.19 1.49 -0.52
CA LEU A 37 15.27 0.51 -0.40
C LEU A 37 14.77 -0.89 -0.77
N VAL A 38 13.67 -1.32 -0.17
CA VAL A 38 13.05 -2.63 -0.47
C VAL A 38 12.66 -2.76 -1.94
N ARG A 39 12.10 -1.70 -2.53
CA ARG A 39 11.73 -1.69 -3.96
C ARG A 39 12.95 -1.78 -4.88
N SER A 40 14.08 -1.19 -4.47
CA SER A 40 15.34 -1.29 -5.24
C SER A 40 15.96 -2.68 -5.18
N GLU A 41 15.71 -3.43 -4.10
CA GLU A 41 16.18 -4.81 -3.95
C GLU A 41 15.29 -5.82 -4.70
N ALA A 42 13.97 -5.60 -4.72
CA ALA A 42 13.00 -6.51 -5.33
C ALA A 42 11.96 -5.74 -6.18
N PRO A 43 12.28 -5.38 -7.44
CA PRO A 43 11.39 -4.59 -8.28
C PRO A 43 10.14 -5.35 -8.76
N ASP A 44 10.17 -6.68 -8.75
CA ASP A 44 9.07 -7.52 -9.24
C ASP A 44 7.97 -7.74 -8.18
N ASP A 45 8.25 -7.47 -6.89
CA ASP A 45 7.33 -7.69 -5.77
C ASP A 45 6.91 -6.35 -5.15
N TYR A 46 5.67 -5.94 -5.39
CA TYR A 46 5.15 -4.72 -4.81
C TYR A 46 4.82 -4.93 -3.33
N LYS A 47 5.61 -4.30 -2.46
CA LYS A 47 5.32 -4.21 -1.02
C LYS A 47 4.75 -2.84 -0.68
N TRP A 48 3.75 -2.80 0.19
CA TRP A 48 3.14 -1.53 0.59
C TRP A 48 4.04 -0.81 1.61
N PRO A 49 4.19 0.54 1.59
CA PRO A 49 5.11 1.24 2.49
C PRO A 49 4.88 0.98 3.98
N PHE A 50 3.62 0.79 4.38
CA PHE A 50 3.26 0.50 5.78
C PHE A 50 3.56 -0.94 6.21
N GLU A 51 3.79 -1.86 5.28
CA GLU A 51 4.22 -3.24 5.59
C GLU A 51 5.72 -3.32 5.86
N VAL A 52 6.48 -2.42 5.22
CA VAL A 52 7.93 -2.31 5.38
C VAL A 52 8.30 -1.56 6.65
N ASP A 53 7.42 -0.68 7.12
CA ASP A 53 7.63 0.14 8.30
C ASP A 53 7.61 -0.71 9.59
N PRO A 54 8.71 -0.75 10.38
CA PRO A 54 8.77 -1.48 11.64
C PRO A 54 8.02 -0.75 12.78
N THR A 55 7.54 0.47 12.54
CA THR A 55 6.80 1.23 13.54
C THR A 55 5.51 0.47 13.88
N PRO A 56 5.25 0.18 15.18
CA PRO A 56 4.05 -0.55 15.56
C PRO A 56 2.81 0.19 15.04
N PRO A 57 1.85 -0.51 14.43
CA PRO A 57 0.61 0.11 13.99
C PRO A 57 -0.06 0.77 15.20
N SER A 58 -0.69 1.92 14.96
CA SER A 58 -1.43 2.64 16.00
C SER A 58 -2.31 1.66 16.77
N THR A 59 -2.13 1.57 18.09
CA THR A 59 -2.96 0.78 19.00
C THR A 59 -4.37 1.36 19.17
N GLY A 60 -4.70 2.43 18.45
CA GLY A 60 -6.03 3.02 18.42
C GLY A 60 -7.07 2.12 17.74
N THR A 61 -8.34 2.48 17.91
CA THR A 61 -9.45 1.85 17.18
C THR A 61 -9.19 2.01 15.68
N PRO A 62 -9.33 0.94 14.87
CA PRO A 62 -9.23 1.07 13.42
C PRO A 62 -10.22 2.15 12.94
N PRO A 63 -9.89 2.87 11.85
CA PRO A 63 -10.79 3.87 11.29
C PRO A 63 -12.17 3.22 11.05
N PRO A 64 -13.29 3.96 11.25
CA PRO A 64 -14.61 3.47 10.91
C PRO A 64 -14.59 2.91 9.49
N GLN A 65 -14.95 1.63 9.32
CA GLN A 65 -15.06 1.05 7.99
C GLN A 65 -16.12 1.83 7.21
N GLU A 66 -15.75 2.29 6.02
CA GLU A 66 -16.73 2.88 5.11
C GLU A 66 -17.79 1.82 4.81
N PRO A 67 -19.08 2.19 4.77
CA PRO A 67 -20.12 1.23 4.39
C PRO A 67 -19.82 0.73 2.98
N GLU A 68 -19.58 -0.57 2.84
CA GLU A 68 -19.44 -1.20 1.53
C GLU A 68 -20.74 -1.00 0.74
N ASP A 69 -20.64 -0.53 -0.50
CA ASP A 69 -21.79 -0.41 -1.41
C ASP A 69 -22.17 -1.81 -1.93
N VAL A 70 -22.88 -2.55 -1.08
CA VAL A 70 -23.27 -3.95 -1.31
C VAL A 70 -24.54 -4.09 -2.17
N GLU A 71 -25.29 -3.01 -2.37
CA GLU A 71 -26.59 -3.06 -3.05
C GLU A 71 -26.51 -3.58 -4.49
N PRO A 72 -25.56 -3.13 -5.33
CA PRO A 72 -25.45 -3.61 -6.71
C PRO A 72 -25.08 -5.10 -6.78
N THR A 73 -24.21 -5.56 -5.88
CA THR A 73 -23.71 -6.94 -5.85
C THR A 73 -24.82 -7.92 -5.46
N ILE A 74 -25.68 -7.54 -4.51
CA ILE A 74 -26.83 -8.34 -4.10
C ILE A 74 -27.85 -8.47 -5.24
N LEU A 75 -28.12 -7.38 -5.98
CA LEU A 75 -29.07 -7.38 -7.09
C LEU A 75 -28.63 -8.32 -8.22
N VAL A 76 -27.34 -8.28 -8.59
CA VAL A 76 -26.77 -9.17 -9.60
C VAL A 76 -26.86 -10.64 -9.16
N GLY A 77 -26.63 -10.92 -7.87
CA GLY A 77 -26.80 -12.26 -7.31
C GLY A 77 -28.22 -12.82 -7.50
N TYR A 78 -29.24 -12.02 -7.18
CA TYR A 78 -30.63 -12.42 -7.39
C TYR A 78 -30.99 -12.59 -8.88
N PHE A 79 -30.43 -11.76 -9.76
CA PHE A 79 -30.62 -11.88 -11.20
C PHE A 79 -30.15 -13.25 -11.73
N PHE A 80 -28.92 -13.65 -11.38
CA PHE A 80 -28.39 -14.96 -11.77
C PHE A 80 -29.17 -16.12 -11.14
N LEU A 81 -29.55 -16.01 -9.87
CA LEU A 81 -30.34 -17.04 -9.20
C LEU A 81 -31.71 -17.22 -9.87
N GLY A 82 -32.40 -16.12 -10.18
CA GLY A 82 -33.68 -16.15 -10.89
C GLY A 82 -33.56 -16.78 -12.27
N TRP A 83 -32.52 -16.44 -13.03
CA TRP A 83 -32.28 -17.02 -14.35
C TRP A 83 -31.96 -18.52 -14.29
N PHE A 84 -31.20 -18.94 -13.27
CA PHE A 84 -30.89 -20.35 -13.03
C PHE A 84 -32.17 -21.17 -12.74
N VAL A 85 -33.04 -20.67 -11.85
CA VAL A 85 -34.31 -21.32 -11.54
C VAL A 85 -35.20 -21.38 -12.78
N LEU A 86 -35.30 -20.30 -13.54
CA LEU A 86 -36.06 -20.25 -14.79
C LEU A 86 -35.54 -21.30 -15.79
N ALA A 87 -34.22 -21.38 -15.98
CA ALA A 87 -33.59 -22.33 -16.88
C ALA A 87 -33.85 -23.79 -16.45
N ALA A 88 -33.79 -24.09 -15.15
CA ALA A 88 -34.11 -25.42 -14.63
C ALA A 88 -35.57 -25.80 -14.89
N VAL A 89 -36.51 -24.88 -14.65
CA VAL A 89 -37.94 -25.11 -14.90
C VAL A 89 -38.22 -25.30 -16.40
N LEU A 90 -37.66 -24.45 -17.26
CA LEU A 90 -37.78 -24.56 -18.72
C LEU A 90 -37.17 -25.87 -19.23
N SER A 91 -36.03 -26.29 -18.71
CA SER A 91 -35.38 -27.55 -19.06
C SER A 91 -36.28 -28.73 -18.75
N ILE A 92 -36.89 -28.77 -17.56
CA ILE A 92 -37.84 -29.83 -17.20
C ILE A 92 -39.08 -29.77 -18.09
N ALA A 93 -39.66 -28.59 -18.30
CA ALA A 93 -40.91 -28.44 -19.04
C ALA A 93 -40.78 -28.75 -20.54
N LEU A 94 -39.63 -28.44 -21.16
CA LEU A 94 -39.37 -28.64 -22.59
C LEU A 94 -38.77 -30.02 -22.91
N ASN A 95 -38.26 -30.74 -21.91
CA ASN A 95 -37.67 -32.08 -22.04
C ASN A 95 -38.60 -33.18 -21.50
N LEU A 96 -39.87 -32.85 -21.24
CA LEU A 96 -40.95 -33.76 -20.86
C LEU A 96 -41.77 -34.18 -22.09
#